data_AF-A0A6M0H7G8-F1
#
_entry.id   AF-A0A6M0H7G8-F1
#
_cell.length_a   1.000
_cell.length_b   1.000
_cell.length_c   1.000
_cell.angle_alpha   90.00
_cell.angle_beta   90.00
_cell.angle_gamma   90.00
#
_symmetry.space_group_name_H-M   'P 1'
#
loop_
_entity.id
_entity.type
_entity.pdbx_description
1 polymer ?
#
loop_
_entity_poly.entity_id
_entity_poly.type
_entity_poly.pdbx_seq_one_letter_code
_entity_poly.pdbx_strand_id
1 'polypeptide(L)'
;MKHIINYKPKDFAELLNVSVKTLQRWDREDILKAKRTPTNRRYYTYDQYLEYIGDIHVTFKCDSKEKVDILKKFANELGGVTVVKSLQDRD
;
A
#
# COMPACT_ATOMS: atom_id res chain seq x y z
N MET A 1 23.47 -7.28 -4.62
CA MET A 1 22.17 -7.73 -5.16
C MET A 1 21.79 -6.82 -6.31
N LYS A 2 21.43 -7.34 -7.49
CA LYS A 2 20.98 -6.51 -8.60
C LYS A 2 19.54 -6.07 -8.29
N HIS A 3 19.35 -4.80 -7.93
CA HIS A 3 18.01 -4.22 -7.90
C HIS A 3 17.51 -4.15 -9.34
N ILE A 4 16.67 -5.10 -9.72
CA ILE A 4 15.95 -5.05 -10.98
C ILE A 4 15.06 -3.82 -10.90
N ILE A 5 15.39 -2.80 -11.69
CA ILE A 5 14.66 -1.51 -11.67
C ILE A 5 13.17 -1.69 -12.04
N ASN A 6 12.86 -2.70 -12.85
CA ASN A 6 11.53 -2.95 -13.41
C ASN A 6 11.11 -4.42 -13.23
N TYR A 7 10.14 -4.66 -12.37
CA TYR A 7 9.53 -5.96 -12.14
C TYR A 7 8.40 -6.23 -13.13
N LYS A 8 8.31 -7.46 -13.62
CA LYS A 8 7.11 -7.93 -14.30
C LYS A 8 6.00 -8.11 -13.26
N PRO A 9 4.71 -8.02 -13.66
CA PRO A 9 3.60 -8.23 -12.73
C PRO A 9 3.65 -9.58 -12.01
N LYS A 10 4.23 -10.62 -12.61
CA LYS A 10 4.40 -11.93 -11.98
C LYS A 10 5.43 -11.88 -10.84
N ASP A 11 6.63 -11.39 -11.13
CA ASP A 11 7.72 -11.30 -10.15
C ASP A 11 7.35 -10.35 -9.00
N PHE A 12 6.63 -9.26 -9.30
CA PHE A 12 6.14 -8.32 -8.29
C PHE A 12 5.03 -8.93 -7.40
N ALA A 13 4.18 -9.78 -7.97
CA ALA A 13 3.15 -10.49 -7.21
C ALA A 13 3.77 -11.48 -6.22
N GLU A 14 4.81 -12.20 -6.65
CA GLU A 14 5.60 -13.10 -5.79
C GLU A 14 6.29 -12.32 -4.66
N LEU A 15 6.86 -11.14 -4.96
CA LEU A 15 7.48 -10.27 -3.95
C LEU A 15 6.49 -9.81 -2.85
N LEU A 16 5.25 -9.53 -3.23
CA LEU A 16 4.18 -9.09 -2.31
C LEU A 16 3.36 -10.25 -1.72
N ASN A 17 3.63 -11.50 -2.11
CA ASN A 17 2.80 -12.67 -1.81
C ASN A 17 1.30 -12.48 -2.16
N VAL A 18 1.01 -11.78 -3.24
CA VAL A 18 -0.35 -11.57 -3.76
C VAL A 18 -0.51 -12.23 -5.13
N SER A 19 -1.75 -12.36 -5.60
CA SER A 19 -1.98 -12.84 -6.98
C SER A 19 -1.80 -11.71 -8.00
N VAL A 20 -1.41 -12.06 -9.23
CA VAL A 20 -1.37 -11.10 -10.35
C VAL A 20 -2.74 -10.47 -10.63
N LYS A 21 -3.84 -11.20 -10.40
CA LYS A 21 -5.20 -10.65 -10.54
C LYS A 21 -5.49 -9.54 -9.54
N THR A 22 -4.92 -9.64 -8.33
CA THR A 22 -5.03 -8.62 -7.28
C THR A 22 -4.30 -7.34 -7.71
N LEU A 23 -3.08 -7.45 -8.23
CA LEU A 23 -2.35 -6.31 -8.79
C LEU A 23 -3.08 -5.63 -9.96
N GLN A 24 -3.70 -6.43 -10.83
CA GLN A 24 -4.52 -5.90 -11.92
C GLN A 24 -5.78 -5.19 -11.44
N ARG A 25 -6.35 -5.62 -10.31
CA ARG A 25 -7.49 -4.95 -9.67
C ARG A 25 -7.06 -3.63 -9.04
N TRP A 26 -5.93 -3.62 -8.33
CA TRP A 26 -5.36 -2.41 -7.74
C TRP A 26 -5.00 -1.35 -8.79
N ASP A 27 -4.56 -1.76 -9.97
CA ASP A 27 -4.34 -0.87 -11.12
C ASP A 27 -5.63 -0.26 -11.68
N ARG A 28 -6.81 -0.87 -11.45
CA ARG A 28 -8.12 -0.31 -11.82
C ARG A 28 -8.72 0.55 -10.74
N GLU A 29 -8.45 0.21 -9.48
CA GLU A 29 -8.92 0.94 -8.29
C GLU A 29 -7.97 2.10 -7.93
N ASP A 30 -6.92 2.34 -8.73
CA ASP A 30 -5.87 3.34 -8.50
C ASP A 30 -5.16 3.23 -7.13
N ILE A 31 -5.17 2.03 -6.53
CA ILE A 31 -4.49 1.73 -5.26
C ILE A 31 -2.99 1.59 -5.48
N LEU A 32 -2.59 0.92 -6.57
CA LEU A 32 -1.20 0.73 -6.95
C LEU A 32 -1.09 0.89 -8.46
N LYS A 33 -0.81 2.11 -8.90
CA LYS A 33 -0.80 2.47 -10.32
C LYS A 33 0.37 1.83 -11.05
N ALA A 34 0.12 0.92 -11.99
CA ALA A 34 1.19 0.30 -12.75
C ALA A 34 1.76 1.26 -13.79
N LYS A 35 3.09 1.32 -13.91
CA LYS A 35 3.73 2.06 -15.00
C LYS A 35 3.53 1.28 -16.30
N ARG A 36 3.32 2.03 -17.40
CA ARG A 36 3.07 1.46 -18.74
C ARG A 36 4.22 1.77 -19.68
N THR A 37 4.61 0.79 -20.48
CA THR A 37 5.53 1.02 -21.60
C THR A 37 4.78 1.69 -22.76
N PRO A 38 5.47 2.26 -23.77
CA PRO A 38 4.82 2.78 -24.98
C PRO A 38 3.96 1.71 -25.69
N THR A 39 4.33 0.44 -25.54
CA THR A 39 3.58 -0.74 -26.03
C THR A 39 2.48 -1.22 -25.04
N ASN A 40 2.09 -0.38 -24.07
CA ASN A 40 1.05 -0.63 -23.08
C ASN A 40 1.26 -1.84 -22.14
N ARG A 41 2.51 -2.30 -21.95
CA ARG A 41 2.82 -3.39 -21.00
C ARG A 41 3.00 -2.83 -19.59
N ARG A 42 2.44 -3.52 -18.59
CA ARG A 42 2.56 -3.17 -17.16
C ARG A 42 3.92 -3.56 -16.61
N TYR A 43 4.56 -2.67 -15.86
CA TYR A 43 5.73 -2.96 -15.05
C TYR A 43 5.64 -2.20 -13.72
N TYR A 44 6.33 -2.73 -12.72
CA TYR A 44 6.38 -2.15 -11.37
C TYR A 44 7.82 -1.80 -11.00
N THR A 45 8.01 -0.78 -10.17
CA THR A 45 9.34 -0.36 -9.71
C THR A 45 9.52 -0.67 -8.23
N TYR A 46 10.77 -0.84 -7.79
CA TYR A 46 11.05 -1.07 -6.36
C TYR A 46 10.53 0.08 -5.48
N ASP A 47 10.58 1.32 -5.98
CA ASP A 47 10.03 2.48 -5.27
C ASP A 47 8.54 2.32 -4.97
N GLN A 48 7.76 1.68 -5.85
CA GLN A 48 6.33 1.42 -5.62
C GLN A 48 6.10 0.35 -4.56
N TYR A 49 7.04 -0.59 -4.44
CA TYR A 49 7.03 -1.55 -3.34
C TYR A 49 7.35 -0.85 -2.02
N LEU A 50 8.33 0.04 -1.99
CA LEU A 50 8.65 0.85 -0.81
C LEU A 50 7.54 1.81 -0.44
N GLU A 51 6.84 2.41 -1.41
CA GLU A 51 5.65 3.23 -1.18
C GLU A 51 4.55 2.36 -0.55
N TYR A 52 4.25 1.20 -1.14
CA TYR A 52 3.21 0.29 -0.61
C TYR A 52 3.53 -0.33 0.76
N ILE A 53 4.79 -0.70 1.01
CA ILE A 53 5.24 -1.30 2.29
C ILE A 53 5.56 -0.23 3.33
N GLY A 54 6.10 0.91 2.91
CA GLY A 54 6.33 2.08 3.76
C GLY A 54 5.02 2.68 4.24
N ASP A 55 4.01 2.69 3.37
CA ASP A 55 2.63 3.04 3.70
C ASP A 55 1.81 1.82 4.13
N ILE A 56 2.36 0.87 4.91
CA ILE A 56 1.53 -0.10 5.66
C ILE A 56 0.66 0.71 6.64
N HIS A 57 -0.44 1.20 6.11
CA HIS A 57 -1.49 1.89 6.80
C HIS A 57 -2.34 0.78 7.41
N VAL A 58 -2.09 0.44 8.66
CA VAL A 58 -2.90 -0.56 9.35
C VAL A 58 -4.25 0.07 9.67
N THR A 59 -5.24 -0.17 8.81
CA THR A 59 -6.59 0.33 9.00
C THR A 59 -7.33 -0.55 10.00
N PHE A 60 -7.39 -0.11 11.25
CA PHE A 60 -8.24 -0.74 12.26
C PHE A 60 -9.62 -0.11 12.24
N LYS A 61 -10.66 -0.92 12.04
CA LYS A 61 -12.04 -0.47 12.25
C LYS A 61 -12.25 -0.32 13.75
N CYS A 62 -12.56 0.91 14.17
CA CYS A 62 -12.59 1.26 15.57
C CYS A 62 -13.86 2.06 15.87
N ASP A 63 -14.81 1.40 16.53
CA ASP A 63 -16.13 1.99 16.78
C ASP A 63 -16.15 2.92 18.01
N SER A 64 -15.12 2.85 18.87
CA SER A 64 -15.02 3.69 20.06
C SER A 64 -13.83 4.64 20.02
N LYS A 65 -14.06 5.89 20.43
CA LYS A 65 -13.07 6.96 20.48
C LYS A 65 -11.89 6.61 21.40
N GLU A 66 -12.16 5.90 22.50
CA GLU A 66 -11.14 5.43 23.45
C GLU A 66 -10.11 4.49 22.81
N LYS A 67 -10.55 3.55 21.97
CA LYS A 67 -9.63 2.63 21.29
C LYS A 67 -8.76 3.36 20.26
N VAL A 68 -9.29 4.41 19.62
CA VAL A 68 -8.51 5.27 18.71
C VAL A 68 -7.42 6.02 19.47
N ASP A 69 -7.74 6.55 20.65
CA ASP A 69 -6.78 7.33 21.45
C ASP A 69 -5.67 6.45 22.04
N ILE A 70 -5.99 5.20 22.43
CA ILE A 70 -4.99 4.20 22.81
C ILE A 70 -4.03 3.92 21.65
N LEU A 71 -4.55 3.71 20.44
CA LEU A 71 -3.72 3.45 19.25
C LEU A 71 -2.81 4.62 18.90
N LYS A 72 -3.31 5.87 19.01
CA LYS A 72 -2.49 7.07 18.81
C LYS A 72 -1.35 7.17 19.83
N LYS A 73 -1.61 6.80 21.09
CA LYS A 73 -0.59 6.80 22.13
C LYS A 73 0.53 5.80 21.82
N PHE A 74 0.18 4.56 21.47
CA PHE A 74 1.16 3.54 21.06
C PHE A 74 1.93 3.92 19.79
N ALA A 75 1.27 4.55 18.80
CA ALA A 75 1.92 4.98 17.57
C ALA A 75 2.98 6.07 17.81
N ASN A 76 2.72 7.01 18.73
CA ASN A 76 3.69 8.03 19.13
C ASN A 76 4.91 7.44 19.84
N GLU A 77 4.75 6.35 20.58
CA GLU A 77 5.84 5.65 21.27
C GLU A 77 6.76 4.88 20.31
N LEU A 78 6.22 4.42 19.17
CA LEU A 78 6.98 3.67 18.16
C LEU A 78 7.80 4.53 17.20
N GLY A 79 7.60 5.85 17.18
CA GLY A 79 8.42 6.80 16.43
C GLY A 79 8.47 6.54 14.91
N GLY A 80 7.51 7.09 14.16
CA GLY A 80 7.48 7.00 12.69
C GLY A 80 6.14 6.56 12.09
N VAL A 81 5.12 6.36 12.93
CA VAL A 81 3.78 5.96 12.48
C VAL A 81 2.83 7.16 12.56
N THR A 82 2.30 7.59 11.41
CA THR A 82 1.29 8.65 11.34
C THR A 82 -0.11 8.04 11.36
N VAL A 83 -0.91 8.33 12.39
CA VAL A 83 -2.29 7.85 12.49
C VAL A 83 -3.23 8.87 11.84
N VAL A 84 -3.66 8.60 10.61
CA VAL A 84 -4.58 9.46 9.86
C VAL A 84 -6.02 8.98 10.04
N LYS A 85 -6.95 9.86 10.42
CA LYS A 85 -8.38 9.54 10.52
C LYS A 85 -9.01 9.74 9.14
N SER A 86 -9.35 8.67 8.42
CA SER A 86 -10.19 8.79 7.22
C SER A 86 -11.62 9.07 7.65
N LEU A 87 -12.10 10.30 7.42
CA LEU A 87 -13.49 10.70 7.57
C LEU A 87 -14.37 9.86 6.63
N GLN A 88 -15.13 8.92 7.17
CA GLN A 88 -16.41 8.54 6.55
C GLN A 88 -17.49 9.41 7.20
N ASP A 89 -17.44 10.71 6.90
CA ASP A 89 -18.63 11.55 7.00
C ASP A 89 -19.34 11.40 5.66
N ARG A 90 -20.22 10.40 5.56
CA ARG A 90 -21.31 10.42 4.60
C ARG A 90 -22.57 10.74 5.41
N ASP A 91 -23.02 11.98 5.31
CA ASP A 91 -24.42 12.33 5.51
C ASP A 91 -25.32 11.50 4.58
#